data_AF-A0A7K6KIT4-F1
#
_entry.id   AF-A0A7K6KIT4-F1
#
_cell.length_a   1.000
_cell.length_b   1.000
_cell.length_c   1.000
_cell.angle_alpha   90.00
_cell.angle_beta   90.00
_cell.angle_gamma   90.00
#
_symmetry.space_group_name_H-M   'P 1'
#
loop_
_entity.id
_entity.type
_entity.pdbx_description
1 polymer ?
#
loop_
_entity_poly.entity_id
_entity_poly.type
_entity_poly.pdbx_seq_one_letter_code
_entity_poly.pdbx_strand_id
1 'polypeptide(L)'
;KYSLSNFYLQFKEFLGTYNKLTENCFLDCIKDFTSRDVKPEEITCSENCLQKYLKMTQRISMRFQEYHIQQNEALAAKAGLLSQPR
;
A
#
# COMPACT_ATOMS: atom_id res chain seq x y z
N LYS A 1 16.25 7.02 -21.74
CA LYS A 1 15.72 5.63 -21.87
C LYS A 1 15.34 5.03 -20.51
N TYR A 2 16.25 4.94 -19.52
CA TYR A 2 15.94 4.37 -18.19
C TYR A 2 14.80 5.08 -17.42
N SER A 3 14.75 6.41 -17.43
CA SER A 3 13.68 7.17 -16.73
C SER A 3 12.27 6.86 -17.26
N LEU A 4 12.09 6.77 -18.59
CA LEU A 4 10.79 6.43 -19.19
C LEU A 4 10.35 4.99 -18.86
N SER A 5 11.30 4.06 -18.80
CA SER A 5 11.03 2.67 -18.38
C SER A 5 10.58 2.60 -16.92
N ASN A 6 11.23 3.36 -16.03
CA ASN A 6 10.86 3.41 -14.62
C ASN A 6 9.46 4.04 -14.43
N PHE A 7 9.17 5.12 -15.16
CA PHE A 7 7.84 5.73 -15.14
C PHE A 7 6.75 4.74 -15.59
N TYR A 8 6.99 4.00 -16.67
CA TYR A 8 6.05 2.98 -17.14
C TYR A 8 5.76 1.91 -16.09
N LEU A 9 6.80 1.40 -15.42
CA LEU A 9 6.65 0.40 -14.37
C LEU A 9 5.86 0.95 -13.17
N GLN A 10 6.22 2.14 -12.67
CA GLN A 10 5.50 2.78 -11.57
C GLN A 10 4.03 3.05 -11.90
N PHE A 11 3.75 3.49 -13.13
CA PHE A 11 2.37 3.73 -13.55
C PHE A 11 1.57 2.43 -13.70
N LYS A 12 2.20 1.36 -14.20
CA LYS A 12 1.58 0.03 -14.28
C LYS A 12 1.23 -0.50 -12.88
N GLU A 13 2.13 -0.35 -11.92
CA GLU A 13 1.88 -0.73 -10.52
C GLU A 13 0.76 0.11 -9.88
N PHE A 14 0.74 1.42 -10.17
CA PHE A 14 -0.32 2.30 -9.73
C PHE A 14 -1.69 1.85 -10.25
N LEU A 15 -1.82 1.56 -11.55
CA LEU A 15 -3.07 1.08 -12.13
C LEU A 15 -3.52 -0.26 -11.53
N GLY A 16 -2.58 -1.18 -11.29
CA GLY A 16 -2.87 -2.45 -10.61
C GLY A 16 -3.43 -2.23 -9.21
N THR A 17 -2.81 -1.32 -8.44
CA THR A 17 -3.26 -0.96 -7.09
C THR A 17 -4.61 -0.26 -7.10
N TYR A 18 -4.82 0.66 -8.05
CA TYR A 18 -6.08 1.38 -8.24
C TYR A 18 -7.25 0.42 -8.47
N ASN A 19 -7.07 -0.56 -9.36
CA ASN A 19 -8.11 -1.55 -9.63
C ASN A 19 -8.40 -2.43 -8.40
N LYS A 20 -7.35 -2.89 -7.70
CA LYS A 20 -7.52 -3.71 -6.51
C LYS A 20 -8.24 -2.97 -5.39
N LEU A 21 -7.90 -1.71 -5.19
CA LEU A 21 -8.54 -0.85 -4.21
C LEU A 21 -10.02 -0.60 -4.55
N THR A 22 -10.29 -0.32 -5.82
CA THR A 22 -11.66 -0.08 -6.30
C THR A 22 -12.53 -1.31 -6.09
N GLU A 23 -12.04 -2.50 -6.43
CA GLU A 23 -12.73 -3.78 -6.18
C GLU A 23 -13.02 -3.99 -4.69
N ASN A 24 -12.00 -3.83 -3.83
CA ASN A 24 -12.18 -4.04 -2.39
C ASN A 24 -13.19 -3.06 -1.79
N CYS A 25 -13.10 -1.77 -2.10
CA CYS A 25 -14.05 -0.79 -1.57
C CYS A 25 -15.45 -0.99 -2.13
N PHE A 26 -15.59 -1.43 -3.37
CA PHE A 26 -16.90 -1.77 -3.93
C PHE A 26 -17.55 -2.93 -3.15
N LEU A 27 -16.80 -4.02 -2.94
CA LEU A 27 -17.29 -5.20 -2.21
C LEU A 27 -17.65 -4.90 -0.75
N ASP A 28 -16.91 -4.01 -0.09
CA ASP A 28 -17.12 -3.68 1.33
C ASP A 28 -18.25 -2.65 1.53
N CYS A 29 -18.44 -1.72 0.59
CA CYS A 29 -19.30 -0.56 0.78
C CYS A 29 -20.58 -0.55 -0.03
N ILE A 30 -20.59 -1.10 -1.26
CA ILE A 30 -21.77 -1.08 -2.13
C ILE A 30 -22.62 -2.31 -1.82
N LYS A 31 -23.77 -2.08 -1.20
CA LYS A 31 -24.64 -3.13 -0.66
C LYS A 31 -26.09 -2.97 -1.08
N ASP A 32 -26.48 -1.80 -1.58
CA ASP A 32 -27.83 -1.54 -2.01
C ASP A 32 -27.93 -1.49 -3.53
N PHE A 33 -28.67 -2.45 -4.10
CA PHE A 33 -28.85 -2.59 -5.55
C PHE A 33 -30.27 -2.25 -5.98
N THR A 34 -31.01 -1.45 -5.20
CA THR A 34 -32.38 -1.03 -5.52
C THR A 34 -32.44 0.22 -6.43
N SER A 35 -31.36 0.99 -6.52
CA SER A 35 -31.22 2.16 -7.39
C SER A 35 -29.92 2.11 -8.19
N ARG A 36 -29.85 2.89 -9.29
CA ARG A 36 -28.60 3.12 -10.03
C ARG A 36 -27.69 4.17 -9.36
N ASP A 37 -28.25 4.96 -8.46
CA ASP A 37 -27.53 5.99 -7.71
C ASP A 37 -26.84 5.37 -6.50
N VAL A 38 -25.61 5.83 -6.22
CA VAL A 38 -24.85 5.44 -5.03
C VAL A 38 -25.40 6.21 -3.82
N LYS A 39 -25.80 5.50 -2.77
CA LYS A 39 -26.40 6.15 -1.59
C LYS A 39 -25.36 6.98 -0.83
N PRO A 40 -25.75 8.07 -0.13
CA PRO A 40 -24.81 8.90 0.64
C PRO A 40 -23.97 8.11 1.66
N GLU A 41 -24.55 7.07 2.26
CA GLU A 41 -23.85 6.15 3.17
C GLU A 41 -22.75 5.34 2.46
N GLU A 42 -23.02 4.88 1.24
CA GLU A 42 -22.08 4.10 0.42
C GLU A 42 -20.94 4.97 -0.12
N ILE A 43 -21.24 6.24 -0.48
CA ILE A 43 -20.22 7.24 -0.83
C ILE A 43 -19.28 7.46 0.35
N THR A 44 -19.84 7.76 1.52
CA THR A 44 -19.06 8.00 2.75
C THR A 44 -18.25 6.76 3.15
N CYS A 45 -18.81 5.56 3.00
CA CYS A 45 -18.09 4.31 3.23
C CYS A 45 -16.90 4.18 2.27
N SER A 46 -17.11 4.41 0.98
CA SER A 46 -16.09 4.25 -0.07
C SER A 46 -14.93 5.22 0.11
N GLU A 47 -15.20 6.48 0.46
CA GLU A 47 -14.16 7.47 0.80
C GLU A 47 -13.34 7.05 2.02
N ASN A 48 -14.02 6.58 3.08
CA ASN A 48 -13.36 6.07 4.27
C ASN A 48 -12.54 4.81 3.98
N CYS A 49 -13.03 3.92 3.10
CA CYS A 49 -12.31 2.73 2.66
C CYS A 49 -11.00 3.11 1.96
N LEU A 50 -11.05 4.03 1.00
CA LEU A 50 -9.87 4.58 0.32
C LEU A 50 -8.86 5.15 1.33
N GLN A 51 -9.30 6.02 2.23
CA GLN A 51 -8.42 6.63 3.24
C GLN A 51 -7.80 5.60 4.19
N LYS A 52 -8.59 4.61 4.63
CA LYS A 52 -8.10 3.52 5.48
C LYS A 52 -7.07 2.67 4.74
N TYR A 53 -7.32 2.31 3.49
CA TYR A 53 -6.41 1.49 2.68
C TYR A 53 -5.06 2.18 2.48
N LEU A 54 -5.07 3.47 2.14
CA LEU A 54 -3.84 4.24 1.94
C LEU A 54 -3.03 4.34 3.24
N LYS A 55 -3.68 4.70 4.36
CA LYS A 55 -3.03 4.77 5.68
C LYS A 55 -2.50 3.42 6.12
N MET A 56 -3.24 2.35 5.88
CA MET A 56 -2.81 0.97 6.17
C MET A 56 -1.58 0.62 5.35
N THR A 57 -1.61 0.83 4.03
CA THR A 57 -0.50 0.53 3.12
C THR A 57 0.78 1.28 3.54
N GLN A 58 0.66 2.56 3.91
CA GLN A 58 1.79 3.34 4.42
C GLN A 58 2.36 2.76 5.72
N ARG A 59 1.49 2.39 6.67
CA ARG A 59 1.91 1.77 7.94
C ARG A 59 2.60 0.42 7.73
N ILE A 60 2.06 -0.42 6.84
CA ILE A 60 2.65 -1.71 6.49
C ILE A 60 4.04 -1.49 5.87
N SER A 61 4.16 -0.55 4.92
CA SER A 61 5.44 -0.23 4.28
C SER A 61 6.51 0.21 5.30
N MET A 62 6.13 1.06 6.26
CA MET A 62 7.03 1.47 7.35
C MET A 62 7.54 0.27 8.16
N ARG A 63 6.65 -0.62 8.61
CA ARG A 63 7.04 -1.81 9.39
C ARG A 63 7.87 -2.79 8.58
N PHE A 64 7.58 -2.93 7.29
CA PHE A 64 8.36 -3.76 6.38
C PHE A 64 9.78 -3.22 6.22
N GLN A 65 9.94 -1.90 6.06
CA GLN A 65 11.26 -1.26 5.98
C GLN A 65 12.05 -1.41 7.29
N GLU A 66 11.42 -1.19 8.45
CA GLU A 66 12.04 -1.42 9.75
C GLU A 66 12.58 -2.85 9.89
N TYR A 67 11.79 -3.84 9.50
CA TYR A 67 12.20 -5.24 9.54
C TYR A 67 13.39 -5.53 8.61
N HIS A 68 13.38 -4.98 7.40
CA HIS A 68 14.50 -5.12 6.46
C HIS A 68 15.79 -4.50 6.98
N ILE A 69 15.70 -3.33 7.63
CA ILE A 69 16.87 -2.68 8.25
C ILE A 69 17.45 -3.56 9.35
N GLN A 70 16.62 -4.08 10.24
CA GLN A 70 17.07 -4.98 11.33
C GLN A 70 17.76 -6.24 10.79
N GLN A 71 17.22 -6.85 9.72
CA GLN A 71 17.87 -7.99 9.08
C GLN A 71 19.23 -7.62 8.49
N ASN A 72 19.33 -6.47 7.83
CA ASN A 72 20.58 -6.02 7.22
C ASN A 72 21.64 -5.68 8.28
N GLU A 73 21.27 -5.06 9.39
CA GLU A 73 22.14 -4.86 10.56
C GLU A 73 22.60 -6.20 11.14
N ALA A 74 21.64 -7.14 11.26
CA ALA A 74 21.83 -8.58 11.45
C ALA A 74 23.03 -9.17 10.70
N LEU A 75 22.97 -8.99 9.38
CA LEU A 75 23.93 -9.53 8.42
C LEU A 75 25.26 -8.76 8.47
N ALA A 76 25.21 -7.44 8.61
CA ALA A 76 26.41 -6.59 8.71
C ALA A 76 27.22 -6.89 9.97
N ALA A 77 26.56 -7.17 11.10
CA ALA A 77 27.20 -7.61 12.33
C ALA A 77 27.89 -8.97 12.15
N LYS A 78 27.21 -9.94 11.51
CA LYS A 78 27.80 -11.26 11.19
C LYS A 78 28.99 -11.16 10.23
N ALA A 79 28.97 -10.18 9.32
CA ALA A 79 30.07 -9.90 8.40
C ALA A 79 31.23 -9.11 9.04
N GLY A 80 31.16 -8.75 10.32
CA GLY A 80 32.19 -7.97 11.01
C GLY A 80 32.29 -6.51 10.56
N LEU A 81 31.28 -5.99 9.84
CA LEU A 81 31.24 -4.63 9.30
C LEU A 81 30.68 -3.61 10.30
N LEU A 82 30.04 -4.09 11.37
CA LEU A 82 29.62 -3.26 12.51
C LEU A 82 30.62 -3.47 13.65
N SER A 83 31.30 -2.40 14.07
CA SER A 83 32.06 -2.41 15.32
C SER A 83 31.09 -2.74 16.47
N GLN A 84 31.39 -3.77 17.25
CA GLN A 84 30.64 -4.09 18.47
C GLN A 84 30.40 -2.81 19.28
N PRO A 85 29.16 -2.55 19.76
CA PRO A 85 29.00 -1.58 20.82
C PRO A 85 29.83 -2.10 22.01
N ARG A 86 30.76 -1.26 22.48
CA ARG A 86 31.47 -1.52 23.74
C ARG A 86 30.49 -1.68 24.89
#